data_AF-A0A3P1SQK4-F1
#
_entry.id   AF-A0A3P1SQK4-F1
#
_cell.length_a   1.000
_cell.length_b   1.000
_cell.length_c   1.000
_cell.angle_alpha   90.00
_cell.angle_beta   90.00
_cell.angle_gamma   90.00
#
_symmetry.space_group_name_H-M   'P 1'
#
loop_
_entity.id
_entity.type
_entity.pdbx_description
1 polymer ?
#
loop_
_entity_poly.entity_id
_entity_poly.type
_entity_poly.pdbx_seq_one_letter_code
_entity_poly.pdbx_strand_id
1 'polypeptide(L)' 'MKAFNPIKPIQCVFKIREVAEASWWVYRYEMGQNGTLKTASRVVFFGKTLAAAEQWIDTVRQESSVYLLSEN' A
#
# COMPACT_ATOMS: atom_id res chain seq x y z
N MET A 1 28.87 -9.42 -15.44
CA MET A 1 27.81 -10.08 -14.63
C MET A 1 26.79 -9.03 -14.23
N LYS A 2 25.51 -9.16 -14.63
CA LYS A 2 24.45 -8.27 -14.14
C LYS A 2 24.14 -8.67 -12.69
N ALA A 3 24.28 -7.73 -11.76
CA ALA A 3 23.94 -7.97 -10.36
C ALA A 3 22.45 -8.35 -10.25
N PHE A 4 22.17 -9.49 -9.63
CA PHE A 4 20.82 -9.83 -9.20
C PHE A 4 20.35 -8.75 -8.23
N ASN A 5 19.34 -7.99 -8.62
CA ASN A 5 18.72 -7.01 -7.73
C ASN A 5 17.51 -7.72 -7.10
N PRO A 6 17.62 -8.22 -5.85
CA PRO A 6 16.51 -8.90 -5.22
C PRO A 6 15.31 -7.97 -5.16
N ILE A 7 14.15 -8.44 -5.62
CA ILE A 7 12.89 -7.76 -5.42
C ILE A 7 12.72 -7.64 -3.90
N LYS A 8 12.83 -6.43 -3.36
CA LYS A 8 12.52 -6.16 -1.96
C LYS A 8 11.02 -5.89 -1.88
N PRO A 9 10.20 -6.81 -1.33
CA PRO A 9 8.79 -6.54 -1.14
C PRO A 9 8.67 -5.33 -0.21
N ILE A 10 8.11 -4.23 -0.72
CA ILE A 10 7.84 -3.05 0.10
C ILE A 10 6.62 -3.39 0.95
N GLN A 11 6.86 -3.77 2.20
CA GLN A 11 5.80 -3.93 3.18
C GLN A 11 5.26 -2.54 3.54
N CYS A 12 3.98 -2.33 3.31
CA CYS A 12 3.30 -1.08 3.66
C CYS A 12 1.93 -1.36 4.26
N VAL A 13 1.45 -0.40 5.04
CA VAL A 13 0.12 -0.42 5.65
C VAL A 13 -0.67 0.77 5.12
N PHE A 14 -1.91 0.50 4.75
CA PHE A 14 -2.88 1.54 4.37
C PHE A 14 -3.83 1.79 5.53
N LYS A 15 -4.04 3.07 5.86
CA LYS A 15 -5.01 3.51 6.86
C LYS A 15 -6.01 4.44 6.20
N ILE A 16 -7.28 4.07 6.25
CA ILE A 16 -8.38 4.95 5.83
C ILE A 16 -8.76 5.87 7.00
N ARG A 17 -9.01 7.15 6.73
CA ARG A 17 -9.51 8.11 7.71
C ARG A 17 -10.51 9.08 7.07
N GLU A 18 -11.64 9.30 7.73
CA GLU A 18 -12.51 10.43 7.42
C GLU A 18 -11.92 11.71 8.04
N VAL A 19 -11.65 12.71 7.20
CA VAL A 19 -11.02 13.99 7.62
C VAL A 19 -12.03 15.13 7.70
N ALA A 20 -13.15 15.00 7.00
CA ALA A 20 -14.31 15.87 7.01
C ALA A 20 -15.50 15.06 6.47
N GLU A 21 -16.72 15.59 6.57
CA GLU A 21 -17.91 14.95 6.02
C GLU A 21 -17.70 14.57 4.54
N ALA A 22 -17.95 13.30 4.23
CA ALA A 22 -17.75 12.76 2.88
C ALA A 22 -16.33 13.04 2.32
N SER A 23 -15.31 13.02 3.18
CA SER A 23 -13.91 13.22 2.80
C SER A 23 -13.05 12.12 3.40
N TRP A 24 -12.80 11.08 2.62
CA TRP A 24 -12.11 9.86 3.01
C TRP A 24 -10.72 9.81 2.40
N TRP A 25 -9.70 9.76 3.24
CA TRP A 25 -8.29 9.79 2.83
C TRP A 25 -7.60 8.47 3.16
N VAL A 26 -6.76 7.99 2.26
CA VAL A 26 -5.92 6.82 2.48
C VAL A 26 -4.48 7.26 2.72
N TYR A 27 -3.96 6.90 3.87
CA TYR A 27 -2.58 7.15 4.27
C TYR A 27 -1.77 5.87 4.07
N ARG A 28 -0.62 5.98 3.41
CA ARG A 28 0.36 4.91 3.29
C ARG A 28 1.45 5.09 4.32
N TYR A 29 1.68 4.05 5.10
CA TYR A 29 2.80 3.91 6.02
C TYR A 29 3.74 2.86 5.46
N GLU A 30 5.03 3.17 5.39
CA GLU A 30 6.03 2.17 5.04
C GLU A 30 6.44 1.41 6.30
N MET A 31 6.68 0.10 6.18
CA MET A 31 7.34 -0.65 7.23
C MET A 31 8.85 -0.59 7.04
N GLY A 32 9.56 -0.32 8.13
CA GLY A 32 11.02 -0.45 8.21
C GLY A 32 11.45 -1.91 8.20
N GLN A 33 12.77 -2.14 8.04
CA GLN A 33 13.34 -3.49 7.96
C GLN A 33 13.16 -4.33 9.23
N ASN A 34 12.85 -3.69 10.36
CA ASN A 34 12.57 -4.32 11.65
C ASN A 34 11.07 -4.57 11.89
N GLY A 35 10.22 -4.41 10.87
CA GLY A 35 8.76 -4.57 11.00
C GLY A 35 8.06 -3.42 11.71
N THR A 36 8.77 -2.33 12.05
CA THR A 36 8.14 -1.14 12.65
C THR A 36 7.57 -0.23 11.57
N LEU A 37 6.40 0.37 11.84
CA LEU A 37 5.84 1.39 10.95
C LEU A 37 6.70 2.65 11.03
N LYS A 38 7.12 3.16 9.87
CA LYS A 38 7.72 4.50 9.80
C LYS A 38 6.71 5.53 10.27
N THR A 39 7.18 6.47 11.07
CA THR A 39 6.35 7.55 11.63
C THR A 39 5.79 8.47 10.54
N ALA A 40 6.55 8.64 9.44
CA ALA A 40 6.12 9.41 8.29
C ALA A 40 5.09 8.64 7.47
N SER A 41 3.92 9.24 7.25
CA SER A 41 2.91 8.77 6.32
C SER A 41 2.69 9.79 5.20
N ARG A 42 2.15 9.31 4.08
CA ARG A 42 1.73 10.16 2.97
C ARG A 42 0.33 9.79 2.52
N VAL A 43 -0.43 10.79 2.08
CA VAL A 43 -1.74 10.57 1.46
C VAL A 43 -1.52 10.03 0.05
N VAL A 44 -2.20 8.94 -0.27
CA VAL A 44 -2.07 8.24 -1.57
C VAL A 44 -3.38 8.17 -2.34
N PHE A 45 -4.50 8.43 -1.66
CA PHE A 45 -5.82 8.52 -2.27
C PHE A 45 -6.72 9.44 -1.44
N PHE A 46 -7.66 10.11 -2.10
CA PHE A 46 -8.76 10.82 -1.47
C PHE A 46 -10.05 10.55 -2.26
N GLY A 47 -11.16 10.38 -1.56
CA GLY A 47 -12.45 10.09 -2.15
C GLY A 47 -13.61 10.63 -1.32
N LYS A 48 -14.81 10.64 -1.92
CA LYS A 48 -16.02 11.16 -1.27
C LYS A 48 -16.76 10.13 -0.40
N THR A 49 -16.44 8.85 -0.57
CA THR A 49 -17.09 7.75 0.13
C THR A 49 -16.04 6.79 0.68
N LEU A 50 -16.36 6.11 1.77
CA LEU A 50 -15.55 5.03 2.31
C LEU A 50 -15.34 3.92 1.26
N ALA A 51 -16.41 3.53 0.57
CA ALA A 51 -16.38 2.50 -0.47
C ALA A 51 -15.37 2.80 -1.59
N ALA A 52 -15.22 4.07 -2.00
CA ALA A 52 -14.22 4.44 -3.00
C ALA A 52 -12.78 4.27 -2.48
N ALA A 53 -12.54 4.56 -1.20
CA ALA A 53 -11.23 4.36 -0.57
C ALA A 53 -10.90 2.87 -0.39
N GLU A 54 -11.89 2.05 -0.02
CA GLU A 54 -11.76 0.59 0.09
C GLU A 54 -11.46 -0.04 -1.27
N GLN A 55 -12.25 0.31 -2.29
CA GLN A 55 -12.05 -0.17 -3.66
C GLN A 55 -10.65 0.16 -4.17
N TRP A 56 -10.14 1.36 -3.89
CA TRP A 56 -8.78 1.73 -4.27
C TRP A 56 -7.71 0.85 -3.61
N ILE A 57 -7.87 0.52 -2.32
CA ILE A 57 -6.94 -0.39 -1.63
C ILE A 57 -6.94 -1.77 -2.29
N ASP A 58 -8.10 -2.29 -2.66
CA ASP A 58 -8.21 -3.60 -3.30
C ASP A 58 -7.56 -3.61 -4.69
N THR A 59 -7.74 -2.55 -5.49
CA THR A 59 -7.03 -2.39 -6.78
C THR A 59 -5.51 -2.39 -6.58
N VAL A 60 -5.00 -1.60 -5.62
CA VAL A 60 -3.55 -1.55 -5.35
C VAL A 60 -3.00 -2.89 -4.88
N ARG A 61 -3.74 -3.65 -4.07
CA ARG A 61 -3.35 -5.01 -3.65
C ARG A 61 -3.21 -5.97 -4.82
N GLN A 62 -4.14 -5.91 -5.77
CA GLN A 62 -4.11 -6.73 -6.97
C GLN A 62 -2.91 -6.36 -7.87
N GLU A 63 -2.67 -5.07 -8.09
CA GLU A 63 -1.54 -4.59 -8.92
C GLU A 63 -0.16 -4.83 -8.29
N SER A 64 -0.06 -4.81 -6.97
CA SER A 64 1.22 -4.98 -6.25
C SER A 64 1.64 -6.44 -6.06
N SER A 65 0.79 -7.40 -6.46
CA SER A 65 1.04 -8.83 -6.29
C SER A 65 1.59 -9.44 -7.57
N VAL A 66 2.86 -9.84 -7.57
CA VAL A 66 3.49 -10.58 -8.68
C VAL A 66 3.51 -12.06 -8.32
N TYR A 67 2.88 -12.89 -9.15
CA TYR A 67 2.90 -14.34 -9.00
C TYR A 67 3.99 -14.92 -9.91
N LEU A 68 4.86 -15.75 -9.34
CA LEU A 68 5.84 -16.54 -10.09
C LEU A 68 5.51 -18.02 -9.86
N LEU A 69 5.21 -18.74 -10.93
CA LEU A 69 5.13 -20.20 -10.90
C LEU A 69 6.56 -20.74 -10.94
N SER A 70 6.93 -21.56 -9.96
CA SER A 70 8.18 -22.35 -10.03
C SER A 70 7.93 -23.61 -10.82
N GLU A 71 8.77 -23.91 -11.80
CA GLU A 71 8.87 -25.28 -12.31
C GLU A 71 9.53 -26.14 -11.21
N ASN A 72 9.00 -27.34 -11.02
CA ASN A 72 9.53 -28.34 -10.10
C ASN A 72 10.30 -29.39 -10.88
#